data_AF-W3XLU6-F1
#
_entry.id   AF-W3XLU6-F1
#
_cell.length_a   1.000
_cell.length_b   1.000
_cell.length_c   1.000
_cell.angle_alpha   90.00
_cell.angle_beta   90.00
_cell.angle_gamma   90.00
#
_symmetry.space_group_name_H-M   'P 1'
#
loop_
_entity.id
_entity.type
_entity.pdbx_description
1 polymer ?
#
loop_
_entity_poly.entity_id
_entity_poly.type
_entity_poly.pdbx_seq_one_letter_code
_entity_poly.pdbx_strand_id
1 'polypeptide(L)'
;MQEPNIPDHDKYWADNEELQGRIRNYHDWAQSILNKTESRLFGPEIRHPWMKNEHDLKSRISIFQLEGEYCCEGGCKFEEARDMLKHWKDTPKDGSSESINRRVILVEGMHPRVIELLGVLLKIPPHFFLAHCSEWVDLQFIDAAYSKQDGSTYWKVPIPCRLSIPKGLSPGNYLFEVAALSRGEIEVEQDTTDVEFRKFVSYWGAKHGSGSWTGT
;
A
#
# COMPACT_ATOMS: atom_id res chain seq x y z
N MET A 1 25.73 9.67 3.99
CA MET A 1 24.34 9.28 3.69
C MET A 1 23.88 8.41 4.83
N GLN A 2 22.86 8.84 5.60
CA GLN A 2 22.22 7.98 6.59
C GLN A 2 21.38 6.96 5.80
N GLU A 3 21.59 5.66 6.06
CA GLU A 3 20.70 4.62 5.55
C GLU A 3 19.25 4.98 5.92
N PRO A 4 18.28 4.83 5.02
CA PRO A 4 16.88 4.92 5.43
C PRO A 4 16.69 3.89 6.55
N ASN A 5 16.23 4.38 7.70
CA ASN A 5 16.09 3.65 8.95
C ASN A 5 14.88 2.71 8.87
N ILE A 6 14.88 1.84 7.86
CA ILE A 6 13.84 0.87 7.57
C ILE A 6 13.96 -0.22 8.66
N PRO A 7 12.91 -0.48 9.45
CA PRO A 7 12.99 -1.50 10.47
C PRO A 7 13.14 -2.87 9.82
N ASP A 8 14.32 -3.46 10.02
CA ASP A 8 14.56 -4.87 9.81
C ASP A 8 13.62 -5.68 10.73
N HIS A 9 13.00 -6.74 10.18
CA HIS A 9 12.10 -7.64 10.91
C HIS A 9 12.70 -8.08 12.23
N ASP A 10 14.00 -8.36 12.18
CA ASP A 10 14.74 -8.97 13.25
C ASP A 10 15.20 -7.96 14.30
N LYS A 11 15.34 -6.67 13.95
CA LYS A 11 15.85 -5.64 14.87
C LYS A 11 14.78 -4.94 15.67
N TYR A 12 13.60 -4.68 15.10
CA TYR A 12 12.61 -3.81 15.73
C TYR A 12 11.53 -4.55 16.53
N TRP A 13 11.24 -5.80 16.15
CA TRP A 13 10.27 -6.66 16.84
C TRP A 13 10.95 -7.86 17.50
N ALA A 14 12.23 -7.72 17.85
CA ALA A 14 13.02 -8.78 18.47
C ALA A 14 12.37 -9.36 19.73
N ASP A 15 11.51 -8.57 20.40
CA ASP A 15 10.76 -8.93 21.59
C ASP A 15 9.35 -9.50 21.32
N ASN A 16 8.91 -9.57 20.05
CA ASN A 16 7.59 -10.07 19.67
C ASN A 16 7.70 -11.14 18.57
N GLU A 17 8.09 -12.35 18.97
CA GLU A 17 8.30 -13.50 18.09
C GLU A 17 7.04 -13.88 17.28
N GLU A 18 5.85 -13.73 17.88
CA GLU A 18 4.58 -14.02 17.20
C GLU A 18 4.36 -13.07 16.01
N LEU A 19 4.53 -11.76 16.23
CA LEU A 19 4.37 -10.76 15.18
C LEU A 19 5.43 -10.95 14.08
N GLN A 20 6.68 -11.22 14.45
CA GLN A 20 7.73 -11.53 13.49
C GLN A 20 7.37 -12.76 12.64
N GLY A 21 6.90 -13.83 13.26
CA GLY A 21 6.45 -15.03 12.56
C GLY A 21 5.34 -14.73 11.56
N ARG A 22 4.35 -13.93 11.96
CA ARG A 22 3.24 -13.52 11.08
C ARG A 22 3.70 -12.65 9.92
N ILE A 23 4.63 -11.72 10.13
CA ILE A 23 5.18 -10.86 9.07
C ILE A 23 6.03 -11.69 8.10
N ARG A 24 6.85 -12.63 8.59
CA ARG A 24 7.60 -13.57 7.73
C ARG A 24 6.66 -14.44 6.89
N ASN A 25 5.64 -15.03 7.50
CA ASN A 25 4.63 -15.80 6.75
C ASN A 25 3.90 -14.95 5.71
N TYR A 26 3.64 -13.67 6.00
CA TYR A 26 3.03 -12.74 5.05
C TYR A 26 3.95 -12.45 3.85
N HIS A 27 5.25 -12.27 4.12
CA HIS A 27 6.28 -12.13 3.08
C HIS A 27 6.32 -13.36 2.18
N ASP A 28 6.39 -14.55 2.77
CA ASP A 28 6.43 -15.81 2.04
C ASP A 28 5.15 -16.02 1.22
N TRP A 29 4.00 -15.63 1.77
CA TRP A 29 2.75 -15.63 1.03
C TRP A 29 2.80 -14.70 -0.19
N ALA A 30 3.30 -13.48 -0.05
CA ALA A 30 3.47 -12.55 -1.17
C ALA A 30 4.41 -13.14 -2.25
N GLN A 31 5.56 -13.67 -1.84
CA GLN A 31 6.52 -14.32 -2.75
C GLN A 31 5.91 -15.54 -3.46
N SER A 32 5.09 -16.33 -2.76
CA SER A 32 4.41 -17.48 -3.38
C SER A 32 3.42 -17.08 -4.47
N ILE A 33 2.80 -15.89 -4.39
CA ILE A 33 1.89 -15.39 -5.43
C ILE A 33 2.67 -15.00 -6.68
N LEU A 34 3.85 -14.39 -6.48
CA LEU A 34 4.74 -13.90 -7.53
C LEU A 34 5.48 -15.04 -8.25
N ASN A 35 5.90 -16.06 -7.50
CA ASN A 35 6.67 -17.19 -8.03
C ASN A 35 5.79 -18.27 -8.67
N LYS A 36 4.46 -18.15 -8.61
CA LYS A 36 3.55 -19.05 -9.32
C LYS A 36 3.64 -18.72 -10.81
N THR A 37 4.35 -19.56 -11.56
CA THR A 37 4.52 -19.48 -13.02
C THR A 37 3.19 -19.43 -13.80
N GLU A 38 2.10 -19.87 -13.18
CA GLU A 38 0.73 -19.84 -13.74
C GLU A 38 -0.07 -18.59 -13.35
N SER A 39 0.46 -17.73 -12.47
CA SER A 39 -0.15 -16.46 -12.07
C SER A 39 -0.03 -15.45 -13.21
N ARG A 40 -0.89 -15.60 -14.23
CA ARG A 40 -1.04 -14.62 -15.33
C ARG A 40 -1.41 -13.21 -14.86
N LEU A 41 -1.76 -13.06 -13.58
CA LEU A 41 -2.14 -11.79 -12.97
C LEU A 41 -0.93 -10.90 -12.69
N PHE A 42 0.24 -11.47 -12.38
CA PHE A 42 1.43 -10.72 -11.97
C PHE A 42 2.66 -11.19 -12.74
N GLY A 43 2.79 -10.74 -13.99
CA GLY A 43 3.93 -11.04 -14.85
C GLY A 43 5.25 -10.45 -14.31
N PRO A 44 6.41 -11.01 -14.75
CA PRO A 44 7.74 -10.60 -14.31
C PRO A 44 8.07 -9.12 -14.57
N GLU A 45 7.34 -8.47 -15.49
CA GLU A 45 7.46 -7.07 -15.85
C GLU A 45 6.82 -6.10 -14.85
N ILE A 46 5.90 -6.57 -13.99
CA ILE A 46 5.19 -5.70 -13.04
C ILE A 46 6.06 -5.45 -11.82
N ARG A 47 6.74 -4.30 -11.76
CA ARG A 47 7.46 -3.87 -10.56
C ARG A 47 6.54 -3.83 -9.34
N HIS A 48 7.00 -4.38 -8.22
CA HIS A 48 6.23 -4.45 -6.98
C HIS A 48 7.12 -4.32 -5.74
N PRO A 49 6.56 -4.02 -4.55
CA PRO A 49 7.30 -3.76 -3.31
C PRO A 49 8.31 -4.84 -2.91
N TRP A 50 7.99 -6.10 -3.17
CA TRP A 50 8.83 -7.26 -2.82
C TRP A 50 9.96 -7.57 -3.80
N MET A 51 10.14 -6.76 -4.86
CA MET A 51 11.33 -6.87 -5.70
C MET A 51 12.53 -6.24 -5.00
N LYS A 52 13.72 -6.72 -5.34
CA LYS A 52 14.97 -6.04 -4.94
C LYS A 52 14.98 -4.66 -5.58
N ASN A 53 14.77 -3.61 -4.79
CA ASN A 53 14.80 -2.24 -5.27
C ASN A 53 16.23 -1.72 -5.33
N GLU A 54 16.53 -1.01 -6.43
CA GLU A 54 17.78 -0.25 -6.60
C GLU A 54 17.68 1.17 -6.03
N HIS A 55 16.51 1.56 -5.53
CA HIS A 55 16.20 2.90 -5.04
C HIS A 55 15.67 2.89 -3.61
N ASP A 56 16.07 3.90 -2.82
CA ASP A 56 15.54 4.15 -1.48
C ASP A 56 14.08 4.61 -1.56
N LEU A 57 13.17 3.67 -1.30
CA LEU A 57 11.74 3.95 -1.26
C LEU A 57 11.36 4.67 0.04
N LYS A 58 10.75 5.83 -0.09
CA LYS A 58 10.03 6.47 1.01
C LYS A 58 8.57 5.99 1.02
N SER A 59 8.11 5.58 2.19
CA SER A 59 6.69 5.38 2.49
C SER A 59 6.21 6.47 3.43
N ARG A 60 4.97 6.91 3.26
CA ARG A 60 4.28 7.80 4.18
C ARG A 60 2.93 7.20 4.52
N ILE A 61 2.58 7.20 5.80
CA ILE A 61 1.29 6.73 6.28
C ILE A 61 0.57 7.87 6.98
N SER A 62 -0.71 8.05 6.67
CA SER A 62 -1.56 9.02 7.36
C SER A 62 -2.82 8.31 7.89
N ILE A 63 -3.17 8.56 9.14
CA ILE A 63 -4.39 8.03 9.75
C ILE A 63 -5.36 9.19 10.00
N PHE A 64 -6.54 9.08 9.41
CA PHE A 64 -7.65 10.01 9.62
C PHE A 64 -8.75 9.30 10.39
N GLN A 65 -9.17 9.88 11.51
CA GLN A 65 -10.33 9.43 12.23
C GLN A 65 -11.55 10.22 11.75
N LEU A 66 -12.54 9.50 11.21
CA LEU A 66 -13.78 10.06 10.68
C LEU A 66 -14.89 10.05 11.73
N GLU A 67 -14.93 9.03 12.59
CA GLU A 67 -15.89 8.88 13.68
C GLU A 67 -15.18 8.28 14.91
N GLY A 68 -15.54 8.74 16.11
CA GLY A 68 -15.03 8.28 17.42
C GLY A 68 -14.49 9.40 18.32
N GLU A 69 -14.10 9.05 19.55
CA GLU A 69 -13.75 10.03 20.61
C GLU A 69 -12.43 10.77 20.39
N TYR A 70 -11.53 10.24 19.54
CA TYR A 70 -10.17 10.73 19.35
C TYR A 70 -9.97 11.38 17.97
N CYS A 71 -10.90 12.24 17.56
CA CYS A 71 -10.75 13.03 16.33
C CYS A 71 -9.59 14.03 16.47
N CYS A 72 -8.40 13.67 15.98
CA CYS A 72 -7.33 14.63 15.75
C CYS A 72 -7.72 15.49 14.53
N GLU A 73 -8.02 16.78 14.74
CA GLU A 73 -8.25 17.72 13.65
C GLU A 73 -7.04 17.72 12.69
N GLY A 74 -7.22 17.18 11.47
CA GLY A 74 -6.17 17.12 10.43
C GLY A 74 -5.45 15.78 10.24
N GLY A 75 -5.72 14.78 11.09
CA GLY A 75 -5.14 13.44 11.00
C GLY A 75 -3.67 13.36 11.44
N CYS A 76 -3.22 12.14 11.79
CA CYS A 76 -1.85 11.88 12.21
C CYS A 76 -1.01 11.40 11.02
N LYS A 77 0.14 12.04 10.77
CA LYS A 77 1.06 11.68 9.69
C LYS A 77 2.31 11.02 10.26
N PHE A 78 2.76 9.96 9.63
CA PHE A 78 3.91 9.17 10.04
C PHE A 78 4.82 8.94 8.83
N GLU A 79 6.11 9.24 9.01
CA GLU A 79 7.16 8.87 8.04
C GLU A 79 7.58 7.42 8.23
N GLU A 80 7.48 6.89 9.46
CA GLU A 80 7.79 5.51 9.79
C GLU A 80 6.54 4.74 10.24
N ALA A 81 6.37 3.50 9.75
CA ALA A 81 5.29 2.61 10.20
C ALA A 81 5.39 2.28 11.69
N ARG A 82 6.61 2.33 12.25
CA ARG A 82 6.86 2.23 13.69
C ARG A 82 6.09 3.28 14.47
N ASP A 83 6.24 4.55 14.09
CA ASP A 83 5.67 5.66 14.85
C ASP A 83 4.15 5.62 14.80
N MET A 84 3.60 5.22 13.65
CA MET A 84 2.18 4.91 13.50
C MET A 84 1.73 3.86 14.52
N LEU A 85 2.48 2.76 14.67
CA LEU A 85 2.13 1.70 15.62
C LEU A 85 2.32 2.08 17.07
N LYS A 86 3.35 2.85 17.39
CA LYS A 86 3.55 3.36 18.75
C LYS A 86 2.41 4.29 19.13
N HIS A 87 2.14 5.29 18.28
CA HIS A 87 1.01 6.20 18.44
C HIS A 87 -0.30 5.41 18.65
N TRP A 88 -0.51 4.37 17.86
CA TRP A 88 -1.69 3.52 17.98
C TRP A 88 -1.74 2.65 19.25
N LYS A 89 -0.62 2.04 19.65
CA LYS A 89 -0.54 1.28 20.91
C LYS A 89 -0.87 2.18 22.10
N ASP A 90 -0.40 3.42 22.03
CA ASP A 90 -0.59 4.45 23.06
C ASP A 90 -1.97 5.12 22.97
N THR A 91 -2.71 4.91 21.88
CA THR A 91 -4.09 5.41 21.74
C THR A 91 -5.01 4.58 22.64
N PRO A 92 -5.78 5.20 23.56
CA PRO A 92 -6.70 4.47 24.44
C PRO A 92 -7.70 3.63 23.65
N LYS A 93 -7.94 2.41 24.13
CA LYS A 93 -8.83 1.39 23.51
C LYS A 93 -9.91 0.92 24.47
N ASP A 94 -10.21 1.73 25.47
CA ASP A 94 -10.99 1.37 26.66
C ASP A 94 -12.47 1.07 26.34
N GLY A 95 -12.91 1.22 25.09
CA GLY A 95 -14.19 0.69 24.61
C GLY A 95 -15.40 1.25 25.38
N SER A 96 -15.19 2.35 26.11
CA SER A 96 -16.19 3.02 26.95
C SER A 96 -17.22 3.79 26.13
N SER A 97 -16.92 4.03 24.84
CA SER A 97 -17.84 4.62 23.88
C SER A 97 -18.61 3.55 23.10
N GLU A 98 -19.93 3.66 23.01
CA GLU A 98 -20.76 2.93 22.03
C GLU A 98 -20.49 3.34 20.56
N SER A 99 -19.49 4.19 20.31
CA SER A 99 -19.23 4.79 19.00
C SER A 99 -18.43 3.86 18.07
N ILE A 100 -18.92 3.72 16.84
CA ILE A 100 -18.21 3.03 15.77
C ILE A 100 -17.01 3.89 15.38
N ASN A 101 -15.79 3.42 15.65
CA ASN A 101 -14.59 4.09 15.19
C ASN A 101 -14.43 3.88 13.67
N ARG A 102 -14.58 4.95 12.86
CA ARG A 102 -14.31 4.90 11.42
C ARG A 102 -12.99 5.60 11.13
N ARG A 103 -12.10 4.93 10.39
CA ARG A 103 -10.78 5.46 10.04
C ARG A 103 -10.44 5.26 8.57
N VAL A 104 -9.70 6.20 8.03
CA VAL A 104 -9.04 6.09 6.73
C VAL A 104 -7.54 6.05 6.98
N ILE A 105 -6.89 5.01 6.46
CA ILE A 105 -5.44 4.89 6.48
C ILE A 105 -4.97 5.09 5.05
N LEU A 106 -4.29 6.21 4.82
CA LEU A 106 -3.67 6.52 3.53
C LEU A 106 -2.23 6.04 3.55
N VAL A 107 -1.85 5.25 2.54
CA VAL A 107 -0.48 4.77 2.34
C VAL A 107 0.04 5.31 1.02
N GLU A 108 1.13 6.06 1.07
CA GLU A 108 1.81 6.61 -0.09
C GLU A 108 3.22 6.02 -0.17
N GLY A 109 3.60 5.48 -1.33
CA GLY A 109 4.80 4.66 -1.45
C GLY A 109 4.61 3.32 -0.72
N MET A 110 4.89 2.21 -1.42
CA MET A 110 4.70 0.87 -0.86
C MET A 110 6.03 0.23 -0.52
N HIS A 111 6.64 0.65 0.58
CA HIS A 111 7.79 -0.04 1.12
C HIS A 111 7.37 -1.44 1.60
N PRO A 112 8.05 -2.53 1.21
CA PRO A 112 7.61 -3.91 1.47
C PRO A 112 7.36 -4.18 2.96
N ARG A 113 8.25 -3.70 3.83
CA ARG A 113 8.14 -3.91 5.29
C ARG A 113 6.94 -3.18 5.90
N VAL A 114 6.55 -2.05 5.34
CA VAL A 114 5.39 -1.27 5.81
C VAL A 114 4.10 -1.98 5.41
N ILE A 115 4.00 -2.43 4.17
CA ILE A 115 2.79 -3.09 3.67
C ILE A 115 2.61 -4.51 4.24
N GLU A 116 3.69 -5.24 4.55
CA GLU A 116 3.62 -6.53 5.25
C GLU A 116 3.02 -6.35 6.65
N LEU A 117 3.53 -5.37 7.39
CA LEU A 117 3.05 -5.03 8.72
C LEU A 117 1.57 -4.60 8.69
N LEU A 118 1.21 -3.69 7.79
CA LEU A 118 -0.19 -3.29 7.59
C LEU A 118 -1.05 -4.50 7.18
N GLY A 119 -0.54 -5.35 6.29
CA GLY A 119 -1.19 -6.57 5.84
C GLY A 119 -1.53 -7.51 7.00
N VAL A 120 -0.57 -7.74 7.91
CA VAL A 120 -0.75 -8.57 9.10
C VAL A 120 -1.74 -7.94 10.09
N LEU A 121 -1.63 -6.64 10.35
CA LEU A 121 -2.43 -5.96 11.36
C LEU A 121 -3.88 -5.71 10.91
N LEU A 122 -4.05 -5.23 9.69
CA LEU A 122 -5.35 -4.96 9.07
C LEU A 122 -5.96 -6.19 8.39
N LYS A 123 -5.27 -7.33 8.40
CA LYS A 123 -5.70 -8.55 7.68
C LYS A 123 -5.95 -8.29 6.18
N ILE A 124 -5.13 -7.44 5.57
CA ILE A 124 -5.19 -7.13 4.13
C ILE A 124 -4.34 -8.18 3.40
N PRO A 125 -4.85 -8.90 2.38
CA PRO A 125 -4.07 -9.89 1.65
C PRO A 125 -2.99 -9.25 0.75
N PRO A 126 -1.85 -9.90 0.49
CA PRO A 126 -0.80 -9.37 -0.40
C PRO A 126 -1.30 -9.05 -1.80
N HIS A 127 -2.29 -9.83 -2.28
CA HIS A 127 -2.98 -9.61 -3.55
C HIS A 127 -3.39 -8.15 -3.73
N PHE A 128 -3.95 -7.51 -2.69
CA PHE A 128 -4.35 -6.10 -2.71
C PHE A 128 -3.22 -5.17 -3.15
N PHE A 129 -2.06 -5.28 -2.48
CA PHE A 129 -0.90 -4.46 -2.77
C PHE A 129 -0.30 -4.77 -4.14
N LEU A 130 -0.28 -6.06 -4.52
CA LEU A 130 0.19 -6.49 -5.84
C LEU A 130 -0.70 -5.95 -6.97
N ALA A 131 -2.02 -5.98 -6.81
CA ALA A 131 -2.95 -5.44 -7.81
C ALA A 131 -2.91 -3.92 -7.94
N HIS A 132 -2.51 -3.21 -6.89
CA HIS A 132 -2.23 -1.78 -6.99
C HIS A 132 -0.98 -1.48 -7.85
N CYS A 133 -0.08 -2.46 -8.01
CA CYS A 133 1.14 -2.30 -8.81
C CYS A 133 0.87 -2.38 -10.32
N SER A 134 -0.12 -3.17 -10.74
CA SER A 134 -0.49 -3.33 -12.15
C SER A 134 -1.61 -2.38 -12.57
N GLU A 135 -1.62 -1.85 -13.79
CA GLU A 135 -2.82 -1.17 -14.33
C GLU A 135 -3.95 -2.17 -14.59
N TRP A 136 -3.60 -3.36 -15.05
CA TRP A 136 -4.52 -4.34 -15.65
C TRP A 136 -5.18 -5.27 -14.65
N VAL A 137 -4.60 -5.39 -13.45
CA VAL A 137 -5.18 -6.24 -12.40
C VAL A 137 -6.28 -5.49 -11.67
N ASP A 138 -7.49 -6.01 -11.82
CA ASP A 138 -8.63 -5.67 -10.99
C ASP A 138 -9.00 -6.88 -10.12
N LEU A 139 -8.93 -6.71 -8.79
CA LEU A 139 -9.30 -7.74 -7.81
C LEU A 139 -10.77 -7.69 -7.41
N GLN A 140 -11.62 -6.95 -8.14
CA GLN A 140 -13.05 -7.17 -8.02
C GLN A 140 -13.29 -8.69 -8.09
N PHE A 141 -13.82 -9.25 -7.01
CA PHE A 141 -14.06 -10.69 -6.86
C PHE A 141 -15.07 -11.13 -7.91
N ILE A 142 -14.56 -11.40 -9.08
CA ILE A 142 -15.19 -12.18 -10.12
C ILE A 142 -14.97 -13.61 -9.65
N ASP A 143 -16.03 -14.25 -9.17
CA ASP A 143 -16.02 -15.70 -8.97
C ASP A 143 -15.72 -16.39 -10.31
N ALA A 144 -15.50 -17.71 -10.30
CA ALA A 144 -15.20 -18.45 -11.54
C ALA A 144 -16.29 -18.32 -12.64
N ALA A 145 -17.42 -17.63 -12.37
CA ALA A 145 -18.52 -17.35 -13.27
C ALA A 145 -18.66 -15.87 -13.67
N TYR A 146 -17.70 -15.00 -13.38
CA TYR A 146 -17.70 -13.58 -13.79
C TYR A 146 -18.93 -12.76 -13.37
N SER A 147 -19.50 -13.06 -12.19
CA SER A 147 -20.63 -12.31 -11.64
C SER A 147 -20.19 -11.29 -10.58
N LYS A 148 -20.80 -10.09 -10.59
CA LYS A 148 -20.63 -9.07 -9.54
C LYS A 148 -21.23 -9.56 -8.22
N GLN A 149 -20.42 -9.76 -7.19
CA GLN A 149 -20.92 -10.03 -5.84
C GLN A 149 -21.12 -8.72 -5.06
N ASP A 150 -22.32 -8.48 -4.54
CA ASP A 150 -22.59 -7.38 -3.61
C ASP A 150 -21.71 -7.52 -2.36
N GLY A 151 -21.06 -6.43 -1.90
CA GLY A 151 -20.25 -6.43 -0.66
C GLY A 151 -18.72 -6.52 -0.83
N SER A 152 -18.17 -6.14 -1.98
CA SER A 152 -16.71 -6.15 -2.22
C SER A 152 -15.92 -5.34 -1.17
N THR A 153 -14.89 -5.97 -0.61
CA THR A 153 -13.90 -5.32 0.28
C THR A 153 -12.84 -4.54 -0.48
N TYR A 154 -12.81 -4.64 -1.82
CA TYR A 154 -11.81 -4.01 -2.67
C TYR A 154 -12.46 -3.18 -3.77
N TRP A 155 -11.89 -2.00 -4.01
CA TRP A 155 -12.17 -1.22 -5.22
C TRP A 155 -10.92 -0.46 -5.64
N LYS A 156 -10.76 -0.30 -6.94
CA LYS A 156 -9.66 0.45 -7.54
C LYS A 156 -10.22 1.42 -8.56
N VAL A 157 -9.84 2.68 -8.40
CA VAL A 157 -10.40 3.77 -9.19
C VAL A 157 -9.28 4.43 -9.98
N PRO A 158 -9.38 4.53 -11.31
CA PRO A 158 -8.45 5.32 -12.10
C PRO A 158 -8.63 6.79 -11.78
N ILE A 159 -7.51 7.50 -11.61
CA ILE A 159 -7.46 8.94 -11.43
C ILE A 159 -6.74 9.51 -12.65
N PRO A 160 -7.44 10.32 -13.47
CA PRO A 160 -6.80 11.07 -14.54
C PRO A 160 -5.71 11.96 -13.95
N CYS A 161 -4.49 11.85 -14.46
CA CYS A 161 -3.39 12.68 -14.03
C CYS A 161 -2.58 13.14 -15.24
N ARG A 162 -2.24 14.43 -15.26
CA ARG A 162 -1.28 15.00 -16.18
C ARG A 162 -0.05 15.42 -15.40
N LEU A 163 1.12 14.96 -15.82
CA LEU A 163 2.40 15.40 -15.29
C LEU A 163 3.07 16.30 -16.31
N SER A 164 3.51 17.48 -15.88
CA SER A 164 4.32 18.35 -16.72
C SER A 164 5.71 17.75 -16.90
N ILE A 165 6.22 17.76 -18.13
CA ILE A 165 7.60 17.40 -18.42
C ILE A 165 8.53 18.54 -17.95
N PRO A 166 9.62 18.23 -17.23
CA PRO A 166 10.61 19.24 -16.85
C PRO A 166 11.17 19.94 -18.09
N LYS A 167 11.29 21.27 -18.03
CA LYS A 167 11.90 22.05 -19.12
C LYS A 167 13.35 21.63 -19.33
N GLY A 168 13.74 21.42 -20.59
CA GLY A 168 15.11 21.06 -20.95
C GLY A 168 15.39 19.55 -20.96
N LEU A 169 14.36 18.71 -20.80
CA LEU A 169 14.47 17.29 -21.10
C LEU A 169 14.67 17.10 -22.62
N SER A 170 15.67 16.31 -23.01
CA SER A 170 15.90 16.00 -24.43
C SER A 170 14.80 15.09 -24.97
N PRO A 171 14.49 15.15 -26.28
CA PRO A 171 13.59 14.17 -26.88
C PRO A 171 14.15 12.74 -26.77
N GLY A 172 13.27 11.75 -26.60
CA GLY A 172 13.64 10.34 -26.54
C GLY A 172 12.65 9.48 -25.77
N ASN A 173 13.00 8.21 -25.59
CA ASN A 173 12.21 7.26 -24.81
C ASN A 173 12.64 7.28 -23.34
N TYR A 174 11.66 7.48 -22.47
CA TYR A 174 11.82 7.55 -21.03
C TYR A 174 10.99 6.47 -20.34
N LEU A 175 11.58 5.83 -19.34
CA LEU A 175 10.82 5.07 -18.35
C LEU A 175 10.28 6.06 -17.31
N PHE A 176 9.00 5.96 -17.00
CA PHE A 176 8.41 6.76 -15.94
C PHE A 176 8.00 5.88 -14.77
N GLU A 177 8.42 6.30 -13.58
CA GLU A 177 8.22 5.58 -12.34
C GLU A 177 7.51 6.47 -11.33
N VAL A 178 6.64 5.86 -10.53
CA VAL A 178 6.02 6.50 -9.38
C VAL A 178 6.39 5.70 -8.15
N ALA A 179 7.26 6.27 -7.30
CA ALA A 179 7.99 5.53 -6.28
C ALA A 179 8.77 4.36 -6.91
N ALA A 180 8.60 3.11 -6.47
CA ALA A 180 9.28 1.92 -7.04
C ALA A 180 8.50 1.23 -8.15
N LEU A 181 7.41 1.83 -8.61
CA LEU A 181 6.52 1.20 -9.56
C LEU A 181 6.79 1.79 -10.93
N SER A 182 7.31 0.97 -11.84
CA SER A 182 7.29 1.30 -13.26
C SER A 182 5.86 1.43 -13.70
N ARG A 183 5.56 2.54 -14.37
CA ARG A 183 4.22 2.84 -14.90
C ARG A 183 4.17 2.77 -16.41
N GLY A 184 5.32 2.67 -17.06
CA GLY A 184 5.44 2.42 -18.49
C GLY A 184 6.61 3.16 -19.11
N GLU A 185 6.60 3.16 -20.43
CA GLU A 185 7.51 3.93 -21.27
C GLU A 185 6.73 5.08 -21.92
N ILE A 186 7.43 6.18 -22.14
CA ILE A 186 6.91 7.32 -22.88
C ILE A 186 7.95 7.84 -23.85
N GLU A 187 7.50 8.17 -25.05
CA GLU A 187 8.25 8.97 -26.00
C GLU A 187 7.99 10.46 -25.74
N VAL A 188 9.06 11.21 -25.44
CA VAL A 188 9.04 12.66 -25.28
C VAL A 188 9.56 13.29 -26.57
N GLU A 189 8.74 14.13 -27.19
CA GLU A 189 9.10 14.94 -28.36
C GLU A 189 9.50 16.37 -27.94
N GLN A 190 10.00 17.18 -28.88
CA GLN A 190 10.48 18.55 -28.60
C GLN A 190 9.39 19.48 -28.03
N ASP A 191 8.13 19.23 -28.37
CA ASP A 191 6.96 20.00 -27.96
C ASP A 191 6.10 19.30 -26.90
N THR A 192 6.53 18.14 -26.41
CA THR A 192 5.84 17.43 -25.33
C THR A 192 5.97 18.22 -24.02
N THR A 193 4.86 18.84 -23.60
CA THR A 193 4.82 19.68 -22.39
C THR A 193 4.23 18.96 -21.18
N ASP A 194 3.35 17.98 -21.43
CA ASP A 194 2.76 17.15 -20.40
C ASP A 194 2.47 15.74 -20.93
N VAL A 195 2.29 14.84 -19.96
CA VAL A 195 1.99 13.44 -20.19
C VAL A 195 0.73 13.10 -19.43
N GLU A 196 -0.23 12.53 -20.13
CA GLU A 196 -1.37 11.90 -19.50
C GLU A 196 -1.03 10.46 -19.11
N PHE A 197 -1.30 10.13 -17.86
CA PHE A 197 -1.12 8.77 -17.34
C PHE A 197 -2.18 8.46 -16.31
N ARG A 198 -2.53 7.18 -16.23
CA ARG A 198 -3.54 6.69 -15.30
C ARG A 198 -2.88 6.40 -13.96
N LYS A 199 -3.19 7.22 -12.96
CA LYS A 199 -2.97 6.84 -11.56
C LYS A 199 -4.12 5.96 -11.11
N PHE A 200 -3.91 5.21 -10.05
CA PHE A 200 -4.96 4.46 -9.38
C PHE A 200 -4.96 4.78 -7.91
N VAL A 201 -6.13 4.79 -7.29
CA VAL A 201 -6.27 4.62 -5.84
C VAL A 201 -6.97 3.30 -5.61
N SER A 202 -6.32 2.44 -4.84
CA SER A 202 -6.87 1.16 -4.41
C SER A 202 -7.33 1.30 -2.96
N TYR A 203 -8.50 0.77 -2.67
CA TYR A 203 -9.12 0.82 -1.36
C TYR A 203 -9.38 -0.58 -0.87
N TRP A 204 -9.23 -0.76 0.45
CA TRP A 204 -9.60 -1.97 1.16
C TRP A 204 -10.54 -1.61 2.31
N GLY A 205 -11.78 -2.07 2.24
CA GLY A 205 -12.78 -1.92 3.30
C GLY A 205 -12.90 -3.19 4.13
N ALA A 206 -12.74 -3.08 5.44
CA ALA A 206 -12.95 -4.18 6.37
C ALA A 206 -13.63 -3.69 7.65
N LYS A 207 -14.54 -4.52 8.19
CA LYS A 207 -15.07 -4.34 9.55
C LYS A 207 -14.18 -5.08 10.52
N HIS A 208 -13.78 -4.39 11.59
CA HIS A 208 -12.89 -4.91 12.61
C HIS A 208 -13.64 -4.98 13.93
N GLY A 209 -13.73 -6.17 14.53
CA GLY A 209 -14.41 -6.38 15.82
C GLY A 209 -13.50 -6.16 17.03
N SER A 210 -14.07 -6.33 18.21
CA SER A 210 -13.38 -6.20 19.52
C SER A 210 -12.08 -7.00 19.54
N GLY A 211 -10.96 -6.33 19.84
CA GLY A 211 -9.61 -6.91 19.88
C GLY A 211 -8.83 -6.85 18.57
N SER A 212 -9.41 -6.30 17.49
CA SER A 212 -8.64 -5.99 16.28
C SER A 212 -7.74 -4.76 16.50
N TRP A 213 -6.62 -4.66 15.76
CA TRP A 213 -5.77 -3.47 15.88
C TRP A 213 -6.55 -2.19 15.55
N THR A 214 -7.58 -2.17 14.72
CA THR A 214 -8.45 -0.99 14.51
C THR A 214 -9.79 -1.06 15.24
N GLY A 215 -10.10 -2.19 15.86
CA GLY A 215 -11.43 -2.47 16.42
C GLY A 215 -11.58 -1.96 17.84
N THR A 216 -12.71 -1.32 18.07
CA THR A 216 -13.40 -1.28 19.37
C THR A 216 -14.65 -2.13 19.21
#